data_AF-A0A0F4GSQ8-F1
#
_entry.id   AF-A0A0F4GSQ8-F1
#
_cell.length_a   1.000
_cell.length_b   1.000
_cell.length_c   1.000
_cell.angle_alpha   90.00
_cell.angle_beta   90.00
_cell.angle_gamma   90.00
#
_symmetry.space_group_name_H-M   'P 1'
#
loop_
_entity.id
_entity.type
_entity.pdbx_description
1 polymer ?
#
loop_
_entity_poly.entity_id
_entity_poly.type
_entity_poly.pdbx_seq_one_letter_code
_entity_poly.pdbx_strand_id
1 'polypeptide(L)'
;MATIDASERTRLLKLGNLVANHLEKHWVLLTNDHYRLSTKQEIIETVIMQADATRLLGLGKLLGEDGKALTEAGDKGAFFLEFYHGMNISPSEIDSLTNLYQQRQANPTATAGMEHPTHDLTDVDKYFVSFAEDFFRVCNADPKPKCVFCNDRPGKGKSLMACGRCKVALYCDKLCQRLDWKKGHKTECKDTMAQVKERSEAGAE
;
A
#
# COMPACT_ATOMS: atom_id res chain seq x y z
N MET A 1 3.41 21.23 -16.59
CA MET A 1 3.54 20.19 -15.55
C MET A 1 4.90 19.54 -15.72
N ALA A 2 5.68 19.36 -14.66
CA ALA A 2 6.95 18.65 -14.75
C ALA A 2 6.69 17.23 -15.27
N THR A 3 7.43 16.82 -16.30
CA THR A 3 7.30 15.48 -16.88
C THR A 3 7.84 14.45 -15.89
N ILE A 4 7.01 13.49 -15.48
CA ILE A 4 7.44 12.36 -14.65
C ILE A 4 8.40 11.51 -15.47
N ASP A 5 9.63 11.36 -15.01
CA ASP A 5 10.63 10.51 -15.68
C ASP A 5 10.31 9.02 -15.54
N ALA A 6 11.03 8.16 -16.29
CA ALA A 6 10.78 6.72 -16.33
C ALA A 6 11.01 6.02 -14.97
N SER A 7 11.99 6.49 -14.18
CA SER A 7 12.31 5.92 -12.87
C SER A 7 11.21 6.24 -11.87
N GLU A 8 10.80 7.50 -11.82
CA GLU A 8 9.72 7.95 -10.94
C GLU A 8 8.37 7.32 -11.33
N ARG A 9 8.12 7.17 -12.63
CA ARG A 9 6.95 6.44 -13.15
C ARG A 9 6.93 4.99 -12.66
N THR A 10 8.06 4.27 -12.79
CA THR A 10 8.19 2.89 -12.31
C THR A 10 7.94 2.79 -10.80
N ARG A 11 8.46 3.76 -10.04
CA ARG A 11 8.26 3.83 -8.58
C ARG A 11 6.78 4.04 -8.22
N LEU A 12 6.10 4.98 -8.88
CA LEU A 12 4.69 5.27 -8.64
C LEU A 12 3.79 4.10 -9.04
N LEU A 13 4.11 3.39 -10.13
CA LEU A 13 3.40 2.15 -10.50
C LEU A 13 3.55 1.08 -9.41
N LYS A 14 4.77 0.89 -8.89
CA LYS A 14 5.00 -0.04 -7.78
C LYS A 14 4.21 0.35 -6.53
N LEU A 15 4.18 1.63 -6.17
CA LEU A 15 3.37 2.13 -5.06
C LEU A 15 1.87 1.89 -5.32
N GLY A 16 1.38 2.18 -6.51
CA GLY A 16 -0.01 1.94 -6.90
C GLY A 16 -0.41 0.46 -6.80
N ASN A 17 0.47 -0.46 -7.22
CA ASN A 17 0.20 -1.90 -7.08
C ASN A 17 0.08 -2.33 -5.61
N LEU A 18 0.86 -1.73 -4.70
CA LEU A 18 0.75 -1.98 -3.26
C LEU A 18 -0.58 -1.45 -2.69
N VAL A 19 -1.03 -0.27 -3.14
CA VAL A 19 -2.36 0.28 -2.80
C VAL A 19 -3.47 -0.62 -3.35
N ALA A 20 -3.35 -1.13 -4.57
CA ALA A 20 -4.33 -2.05 -5.16
C ALA A 20 -4.42 -3.38 -4.38
N ASN A 21 -3.29 -3.89 -3.91
CA ASN A 21 -3.24 -5.05 -3.02
C ASN A 21 -3.95 -4.78 -1.68
N HIS A 22 -3.78 -3.58 -1.13
CA HIS A 22 -4.44 -3.18 0.10
C HIS A 22 -5.97 -3.02 -0.09
N LEU A 23 -6.40 -2.41 -1.19
CA LEU A 23 -7.81 -2.34 -1.57
C LEU A 23 -8.45 -3.73 -1.67
N GLU A 24 -7.78 -4.67 -2.33
CA GLU A 24 -8.26 -6.06 -2.44
C GLU A 24 -8.37 -6.75 -1.07
N LYS A 25 -7.41 -6.48 -0.15
CA LYS A 25 -7.50 -6.98 1.22
C LYS A 25 -8.79 -6.50 1.89
N HIS A 26 -9.09 -5.21 1.81
CA HIS A 26 -10.28 -4.62 2.43
C HIS A 26 -11.58 -5.06 1.78
N TRP A 27 -11.58 -5.19 0.46
CA TRP A 27 -12.69 -5.82 -0.25
C TRP A 27 -13.00 -7.21 0.32
N VAL A 28 -11.98 -8.06 0.50
CA VAL A 28 -12.16 -9.40 1.06
C VAL A 28 -12.67 -9.36 2.50
N LEU A 29 -12.17 -8.41 3.32
CA LEU A 29 -12.63 -8.25 4.71
C LEU A 29 -14.11 -7.84 4.78
N LEU A 30 -14.55 -6.94 3.89
CA LEU A 30 -15.91 -6.39 3.87
C LEU A 30 -16.94 -7.33 3.21
N THR A 31 -16.52 -8.24 2.33
CA THR A 31 -17.44 -9.10 1.56
C THR A 31 -17.47 -10.56 2.01
N ASN A 32 -16.54 -10.97 2.88
CA ASN A 32 -16.44 -12.36 3.31
C ASN A 32 -16.84 -12.54 4.78
N ASP A 33 -18.03 -13.12 4.98
CA ASP A 33 -18.63 -13.39 6.29
C ASP A 33 -17.76 -14.21 7.24
N HIS A 34 -16.73 -14.90 6.74
CA HIS A 34 -15.75 -15.60 7.57
C HIS A 34 -15.04 -14.65 8.57
N TYR A 35 -14.84 -13.38 8.21
CA TYR A 35 -14.10 -12.43 9.05
C TYR A 35 -14.93 -11.80 10.18
N ARG A 36 -16.28 -11.82 10.08
CA ARG A 36 -17.22 -11.35 11.11
C ARG A 36 -16.79 -10.04 11.78
N LEU A 37 -16.68 -8.98 10.99
CA LEU A 37 -16.28 -7.67 11.50
C LEU A 37 -17.34 -7.12 12.45
N SER A 38 -16.91 -6.44 13.51
CA SER A 38 -17.81 -5.58 14.28
C SER A 38 -18.14 -4.32 13.48
N THR A 39 -19.26 -3.65 13.78
CA THR A 39 -19.65 -2.38 13.13
C THR A 39 -18.53 -1.33 13.13
N LYS A 40 -17.76 -1.25 14.23
CA LYS A 40 -16.61 -0.33 14.31
C LYS A 40 -15.50 -0.72 13.32
N GLN A 41 -15.23 -2.01 13.16
CA GLN A 41 -14.23 -2.50 12.20
C GLN A 41 -14.71 -2.28 10.77
N GLU A 42 -15.97 -2.58 10.46
CA GLU A 42 -16.55 -2.32 9.13
C GLU A 42 -16.35 -0.86 8.72
N ILE A 43 -16.69 0.10 9.61
CA ILE A 43 -16.47 1.53 9.36
C ILE A 43 -15.00 1.83 9.06
N ILE A 44 -14.07 1.26 9.83
CA ILE A 44 -12.63 1.47 9.64
C ILE A 44 -12.18 0.91 8.28
N GLU A 45 -12.55 -0.33 7.93
CA GLU A 45 -12.14 -0.94 6.66
C GLU A 45 -12.75 -0.19 5.47
N THR A 46 -13.99 0.30 5.56
CA THR A 46 -14.63 1.12 4.52
C THR A 46 -13.89 2.45 4.32
N VAL A 47 -13.49 3.14 5.39
CA VAL A 47 -12.71 4.40 5.31
C VAL A 47 -11.33 4.16 4.70
N ILE A 48 -10.68 3.05 5.08
CA ILE A 48 -9.38 2.68 4.52
C ILE A 48 -9.50 2.35 3.02
N MET A 49 -10.53 1.59 2.64
CA MET A 49 -10.82 1.25 1.24
C MET A 49 -11.12 2.50 0.41
N GLN A 50 -11.84 3.48 0.97
CA GLN A 50 -12.05 4.78 0.33
C GLN A 50 -10.73 5.50 0.07
N ALA A 51 -9.84 5.53 1.07
CA ALA A 51 -8.52 6.12 0.91
C ALA A 51 -7.70 5.40 -0.18
N ASP A 52 -7.71 4.06 -0.23
CA ASP A 52 -7.03 3.29 -1.27
C ASP A 52 -7.59 3.62 -2.68
N ALA A 53 -8.91 3.63 -2.83
CA ALA A 53 -9.55 3.94 -4.11
C ALA A 53 -9.19 5.36 -4.59
N THR A 54 -9.25 6.36 -3.72
CA THR A 54 -8.83 7.73 -4.04
C THR A 54 -7.36 7.79 -4.48
N ARG A 55 -6.49 7.07 -3.79
CA ARG A 55 -5.05 7.01 -4.13
C ARG A 55 -4.80 6.35 -5.47
N LEU A 56 -5.50 5.26 -5.78
CA LEU A 56 -5.42 4.58 -7.06
C LEU A 56 -5.87 5.48 -8.22
N LEU A 57 -6.99 6.17 -8.05
CA LEU A 57 -7.50 7.12 -9.05
C LEU A 57 -6.53 8.29 -9.26
N GLY A 58 -5.97 8.85 -8.19
CA GLY A 58 -4.99 9.93 -8.30
C GLY A 58 -3.66 9.47 -8.91
N LEU A 59 -3.16 8.28 -8.56
CA LEU A 59 -1.99 7.68 -9.20
C LEU A 59 -2.23 7.37 -10.67
N GLY A 60 -3.39 6.80 -11.00
CA GLY A 60 -3.82 6.56 -12.38
C GLY A 60 -3.85 7.85 -13.20
N LYS A 61 -4.43 8.91 -12.64
CA LYS A 61 -4.43 10.25 -13.25
C LYS A 61 -3.02 10.82 -13.47
N LEU A 62 -2.10 10.64 -12.52
CA LEU A 62 -0.70 11.09 -12.65
C LEU A 62 0.06 10.33 -13.75
N LEU A 63 -0.22 9.05 -13.90
CA LEU A 63 0.52 8.13 -14.77
C LEU A 63 -0.08 8.03 -16.18
N GLY A 64 -1.32 8.45 -16.38
CA GLY A 64 -2.01 8.37 -17.67
C GLY A 64 -2.20 6.91 -18.09
N GLU A 65 -1.88 6.60 -19.35
CA GLU A 65 -2.04 5.24 -19.92
C GLU A 65 -1.32 4.17 -19.11
N ASP A 66 -0.10 4.44 -18.62
CA ASP A 66 0.65 3.48 -17.80
C ASP A 66 -0.09 3.14 -16.50
N GLY A 67 -0.89 4.09 -15.99
CA GLY A 67 -1.69 3.96 -14.77
C GLY A 67 -3.09 3.39 -14.97
N LYS A 68 -3.48 3.00 -16.20
CA LYS A 68 -4.86 2.57 -16.50
C LYS A 68 -5.38 1.47 -15.57
N ALA A 69 -4.56 0.45 -15.29
CA ALA A 69 -4.94 -0.64 -14.39
C ALA A 69 -5.18 -0.15 -12.94
N LEU A 70 -4.48 0.91 -12.51
CA LEU A 70 -4.70 1.54 -11.21
C LEU A 70 -6.04 2.28 -11.20
N THR A 71 -6.35 3.05 -12.26
CA THR A 71 -7.65 3.72 -12.42
C THR A 71 -8.78 2.70 -12.36
N GLU A 72 -8.69 1.61 -13.12
CA GLU A 72 -9.71 0.55 -13.12
C GLU A 72 -9.90 -0.11 -11.74
N ALA A 73 -8.82 -0.31 -10.99
CA ALA A 73 -8.90 -0.83 -9.63
C ALA A 73 -9.54 0.18 -8.66
N GLY A 74 -9.19 1.47 -8.79
CA GLY A 74 -9.79 2.57 -8.04
C GLY A 74 -11.29 2.71 -8.32
N ASP A 75 -11.70 2.66 -9.59
CA ASP A 75 -13.11 2.76 -10.02
C ASP A 75 -13.94 1.60 -9.46
N LYS A 76 -13.41 0.37 -9.47
CA LYS A 76 -14.09 -0.78 -8.83
C LYS A 76 -14.31 -0.54 -7.34
N GLY A 77 -13.30 -0.02 -6.65
CA GLY A 77 -13.40 0.34 -5.24
C GLY A 77 -14.43 1.44 -4.98
N ALA A 78 -14.38 2.52 -5.76
CA ALA A 78 -15.32 3.63 -5.69
C ALA A 78 -16.77 3.16 -5.90
N PHE A 79 -17.01 2.35 -6.93
CA PHE A 79 -18.31 1.77 -7.21
C PHE A 79 -18.83 0.90 -6.05
N PHE A 80 -17.97 0.07 -5.47
CA PHE A 80 -18.33 -0.74 -4.31
C PHE A 80 -18.73 0.13 -3.11
N LEU A 81 -17.97 1.18 -2.83
CA LEU A 81 -18.23 2.09 -1.72
C LEU A 81 -19.53 2.90 -1.92
N GLU A 82 -19.77 3.39 -3.14
CA GLU A 82 -20.99 4.12 -3.46
C GLU A 82 -22.21 3.21 -3.30
N PHE A 83 -22.18 2.03 -3.92
CA PHE A 83 -23.34 1.15 -4.00
C PHE A 83 -23.66 0.45 -2.68
N TYR A 84 -22.65 -0.04 -1.96
CA TYR A 84 -22.86 -0.85 -0.75
C TYR A 84 -22.71 -0.06 0.55
N HIS A 85 -22.04 1.09 0.54
CA HIS A 85 -21.76 1.88 1.74
C HIS A 85 -22.23 3.34 1.66
N GLY A 86 -22.78 3.78 0.52
CA GLY A 86 -23.23 5.16 0.32
C GLY A 86 -22.10 6.19 0.38
N MET A 87 -20.85 5.76 0.18
CA MET A 87 -19.66 6.60 0.27
C MET A 87 -19.14 6.95 -1.11
N ASN A 88 -19.11 8.25 -1.42
CA ASN A 88 -18.62 8.76 -2.69
C ASN A 88 -17.18 9.26 -2.57
N ILE A 89 -16.42 9.16 -3.66
CA ILE A 89 -15.10 9.78 -3.79
C ILE A 89 -15.27 11.00 -4.69
N SER A 90 -14.94 12.17 -4.15
CA SER A 90 -15.09 13.42 -4.89
C SER A 90 -13.93 13.61 -5.87
N PRO A 91 -14.16 14.16 -7.08
CA PRO A 91 -13.09 14.55 -7.99
C PRO A 91 -12.05 15.48 -7.34
N SER A 92 -12.47 16.35 -6.41
CA SER A 92 -11.59 17.24 -5.67
C SER A 92 -10.57 16.51 -4.78
N GLU A 93 -10.91 15.35 -4.22
CA GLU A 93 -9.95 14.55 -3.42
C GLU A 93 -8.85 13.96 -4.31
N ILE A 94 -9.23 13.49 -5.51
CA ILE A 94 -8.32 13.00 -6.53
C ILE A 94 -7.39 14.13 -6.99
N ASP A 95 -7.95 15.30 -7.30
CA ASP A 95 -7.20 16.49 -7.70
C ASP A 95 -6.22 16.94 -6.62
N SER A 96 -6.65 16.93 -5.35
CA SER A 96 -5.80 17.28 -4.21
C SER A 96 -4.54 16.42 -4.15
N LEU A 97 -4.67 15.10 -4.36
CA LEU A 97 -3.51 14.21 -4.38
C LEU A 97 -2.54 14.56 -5.53
N THR A 98 -3.07 14.81 -6.72
CA THR A 98 -2.23 15.16 -7.88
C THR A 98 -1.55 16.53 -7.71
N ASN A 99 -2.24 17.49 -7.09
CA ASN A 99 -1.70 18.82 -6.78
C ASN A 99 -0.57 18.73 -5.74
N LEU A 100 -0.75 17.95 -4.67
CA LEU A 100 0.28 17.73 -3.66
C LEU A 100 1.54 17.09 -4.28
N TYR A 101 1.37 16.14 -5.21
CA TYR A 101 2.51 15.56 -5.93
C TYR A 101 3.26 16.60 -6.77
N GLN A 102 2.56 17.47 -7.49
CA GLN A 102 3.17 18.54 -8.27
C GLN A 102 3.92 19.54 -7.39
N GLN A 103 3.34 19.91 -6.25
CA GLN A 103 4.01 20.77 -5.26
C GLN A 103 5.31 20.13 -4.75
N ARG A 104 5.28 18.81 -4.46
CA ARG A 104 6.49 18.06 -4.07
C ARG A 104 7.55 18.02 -5.18
N GLN A 105 7.15 17.90 -6.45
CA GLN A 105 8.09 17.96 -7.57
C GLN A 105 8.73 19.35 -7.73
N ALA A 106 7.97 20.41 -7.47
CA ALA A 106 8.47 21.78 -7.50
C ALA A 106 9.40 22.11 -6.31
N ASN A 107 9.26 21.40 -5.18
CA ASN A 107 10.11 21.57 -4.01
C ASN A 107 10.54 20.21 -3.41
N PRO A 108 11.54 19.53 -4.02
CA PRO A 108 11.95 18.18 -3.60
C PRO A 108 12.50 18.11 -2.17
N THR A 109 12.96 19.23 -1.61
CA THR A 109 13.45 19.34 -0.24
C THR A 109 12.38 19.78 0.76
N ALA A 110 11.12 19.99 0.34
CA ALA A 110 10.03 20.40 1.25
C ALA A 110 9.82 19.41 2.40
N THR A 111 10.16 18.13 2.21
CA THR A 111 10.08 17.09 3.23
C THR A 111 11.38 16.93 4.02
N ALA A 112 12.46 17.61 3.63
CA ALA A 112 13.75 17.61 4.33
C ALA A 112 13.63 18.47 5.59
N GLY A 113 13.12 17.87 6.67
CA GLY A 113 12.84 18.54 7.93
C GLY A 113 11.45 18.23 8.50
N MET A 114 10.61 17.48 7.78
CA MET A 114 9.41 16.91 8.38
C MET A 114 9.84 15.85 9.40
N GLU A 115 9.63 16.16 10.68
CA GLU A 115 9.80 15.21 11.76
C GLU A 115 8.72 14.13 11.67
N HIS A 116 9.10 12.89 11.98
CA HIS A 116 8.11 11.84 12.14
C HIS A 116 7.22 12.13 13.32
N PRO A 117 5.90 11.88 13.23
CA PRO A 117 5.04 11.93 14.39
C PRO A 117 5.61 11.05 15.50
N THR A 118 6.07 11.67 16.58
CA THR A 118 6.63 10.99 17.76
C THR A 118 5.55 10.54 18.75
N HIS A 119 4.31 10.97 18.54
CA HIS A 119 3.17 10.58 19.35
C HIS A 119 2.64 9.20 18.97
N ASP A 120 1.92 8.58 19.90
CA ASP A 120 1.40 7.22 19.77
C ASP A 120 0.23 7.19 18.76
N LEU A 121 0.58 6.99 17.49
CA LEU A 121 -0.37 6.92 16.38
C LEU A 121 -1.30 5.71 16.50
N THR A 122 -2.58 5.92 16.16
CA THR A 122 -3.51 4.79 15.99
C THR A 122 -3.11 3.96 14.77
N ASP A 123 -3.64 2.74 14.67
CA ASP A 123 -3.37 1.87 13.52
C ASP A 123 -3.87 2.49 12.20
N VAL A 124 -4.96 3.28 12.27
CA VAL A 124 -5.48 4.04 11.14
C VAL A 124 -4.50 5.15 10.75
N ASP A 125 -4.02 5.94 11.71
CA ASP A 125 -3.08 7.05 11.43
C ASP A 125 -1.78 6.52 10.80
N LYS A 126 -1.26 5.39 11.27
CA LYS A 126 -0.05 4.75 10.71
C LYS A 126 -0.20 4.42 9.24
N TYR A 127 -1.36 3.94 8.83
CA TYR A 127 -1.63 3.63 7.43
C TYR A 127 -1.60 4.89 6.55
N PHE A 128 -2.24 5.98 6.99
CA PHE A 128 -2.22 7.26 6.26
C PHE A 128 -0.81 7.85 6.17
N VAL A 129 -0.06 7.82 7.28
CA VAL A 129 1.34 8.26 7.31
C VAL A 129 2.22 7.40 6.41
N SER A 130 2.07 6.06 6.45
CA SER A 130 2.88 5.13 5.65
C SER A 130 2.79 5.42 4.15
N PHE A 131 1.59 5.68 3.64
CA PHE A 131 1.42 6.05 2.24
C PHE A 131 2.04 7.42 1.94
N ALA A 132 1.83 8.41 2.80
CA ALA A 132 2.38 9.76 2.60
C ALA A 132 3.92 9.74 2.55
N GLU A 133 4.57 8.97 3.42
CA GLU A 133 6.03 8.77 3.42
C GLU A 133 6.54 8.30 2.06
N ASP A 134 5.93 7.24 1.52
CA ASP A 134 6.35 6.63 0.27
C ASP A 134 5.97 7.48 -0.94
N PHE A 135 4.80 8.13 -0.90
CA PHE A 135 4.32 8.99 -1.98
C PHE A 135 5.19 10.23 -2.12
N PHE A 136 5.50 10.93 -1.02
CA PHE A 136 6.30 12.15 -1.02
C PHE A 136 7.81 11.94 -0.96
N ARG A 137 8.27 10.69 -0.75
CA ARG A 137 9.69 10.33 -0.53
C ARG A 137 10.27 11.08 0.66
N VAL A 138 9.66 10.92 1.82
CA VAL A 138 10.15 11.53 3.07
C VAL A 138 11.53 10.92 3.40
N CYS A 139 12.58 11.75 3.45
CA CYS A 139 13.97 11.30 3.56
C CYS A 139 14.28 10.53 4.86
N ASN A 140 13.49 10.72 5.92
CA ASN A 140 13.72 10.12 7.23
C ASN A 140 12.69 9.04 7.59
N ALA A 141 11.92 8.50 6.62
CA ALA A 141 10.85 7.50 6.83
C ALA A 141 11.20 6.43 7.88
N ASP A 142 10.24 6.01 8.72
CA ASP A 142 10.52 4.99 9.77
C ASP A 142 11.09 3.73 9.11
N PRO A 143 12.32 3.29 9.47
CA PRO A 143 13.02 2.21 8.79
C PRO A 143 12.42 0.84 9.04
N LYS A 144 11.41 0.72 9.92
CA LYS A 144 10.75 -0.56 10.19
C LYS A 144 10.16 -1.14 8.90
N PRO A 145 10.26 -2.47 8.73
CA PRO A 145 9.73 -3.13 7.56
C PRO A 145 8.22 -2.94 7.45
N LYS A 146 7.75 -2.88 6.21
CA LYS A 146 6.34 -2.83 5.82
C LYS A 146 5.92 -4.19 5.25
N CYS A 147 4.61 -4.45 5.25
CA CYS A 147 4.05 -5.64 4.61
C CYS A 147 4.40 -5.67 3.12
N VAL A 148 4.97 -6.78 2.62
CA VAL A 148 5.37 -6.87 1.19
C VAL A 148 4.17 -6.86 0.24
N PHE A 149 3.00 -7.26 0.72
CA PHE A 149 1.78 -7.31 -0.08
C PHE A 149 1.09 -5.94 -0.15
N CYS A 150 0.79 -5.32 0.99
CA CYS A 150 -0.05 -4.12 1.06
C CYS A 150 0.68 -2.85 1.52
N ASN A 151 1.97 -2.96 1.81
CA ASN A 151 2.84 -1.86 2.25
C ASN A 151 2.40 -1.15 3.54
N ASP A 152 1.52 -1.77 4.32
CA ASP A 152 1.12 -1.25 5.62
C ASP A 152 2.14 -1.63 6.72
N ARG A 153 2.16 -0.83 7.79
CA ARG A 153 2.98 -1.06 8.98
C ARG A 153 2.24 -1.98 9.95
N PRO A 154 2.94 -2.76 10.79
CA PRO A 154 2.26 -3.52 11.82
C PRO A 154 1.56 -2.58 12.82
N GLY A 155 0.37 -2.96 13.24
CA GLY A 155 -0.37 -2.25 14.28
C GLY A 155 0.41 -2.16 15.60
N LYS A 156 -0.04 -1.31 16.52
CA LYS A 156 0.65 -1.06 17.80
C LYS A 156 0.89 -2.37 18.56
N GLY A 157 2.15 -2.61 18.95
CA GLY A 157 2.56 -3.80 19.70
C GLY A 157 2.56 -5.10 18.88
N LYS A 158 2.33 -5.04 17.57
CA LYS A 158 2.39 -6.20 16.67
C LYS A 158 3.69 -6.19 15.86
N SER A 159 4.11 -7.37 15.43
CA SER A 159 5.21 -7.56 14.49
C SER A 159 4.70 -8.16 13.19
N LEU A 160 5.42 -7.97 12.10
CA LEU A 160 5.11 -8.63 10.84
C LEU A 160 5.41 -10.13 10.93
N MET A 161 4.55 -10.92 10.30
CA MET A 161 4.72 -12.36 10.15
C MET A 161 5.62 -12.66 8.96
N ALA A 162 6.69 -13.42 9.18
CA ALA A 162 7.52 -13.93 8.09
C ALA A 162 6.86 -15.13 7.39
N CYS A 163 7.09 -15.25 6.08
CA CYS A 163 6.71 -16.43 5.32
C CYS A 163 7.27 -17.70 5.96
N GLY A 164 6.40 -18.70 6.20
CA GLY A 164 6.78 -19.95 6.85
C GLY A 164 7.88 -20.73 6.11
N ARG A 165 8.00 -20.53 4.79
CA ARG A 165 8.99 -21.19 3.92
C ARG A 165 10.26 -20.35 3.78
N CYS A 166 10.21 -19.25 3.03
CA CYS A 166 11.41 -18.47 2.72
C CYS A 166 11.95 -17.60 3.86
N LYS A 167 11.13 -17.29 4.87
CA LYS A 167 11.47 -16.37 5.98
C LYS A 167 11.85 -14.94 5.56
N VAL A 168 11.80 -14.61 4.27
CA VAL A 168 12.14 -13.28 3.72
C VAL A 168 10.92 -12.38 3.60
N ALA A 169 9.83 -12.87 3.00
CA ALA A 169 8.62 -12.07 2.81
C ALA A 169 7.91 -11.83 4.16
N LEU A 170 7.58 -10.57 4.46
CA LEU A 170 6.96 -10.14 5.71
C LEU A 170 5.53 -9.64 5.47
N TYR A 171 4.59 -10.09 6.29
CA TYR A 171 3.16 -9.86 6.11
C TYR A 171 2.51 -9.26 7.34
N CYS A 172 1.51 -8.42 7.08
CA CYS A 172 0.65 -7.85 8.10
C CYS A 172 -0.11 -8.94 8.91
N ASP A 173 -0.63 -9.93 8.18
CA ASP A 173 -1.47 -11.01 8.69
C ASP A 173 -1.54 -12.18 7.70
N LYS A 174 -2.30 -13.22 8.05
CA LYS A 174 -2.51 -14.41 7.19
C LYS A 174 -3.30 -14.12 5.93
N LEU A 175 -4.11 -13.06 5.89
CA LEU A 175 -4.84 -12.68 4.67
C LEU A 175 -3.87 -12.07 3.65
N CYS A 176 -3.04 -11.09 4.06
CA CYS A 176 -1.95 -10.54 3.27
C CYS A 176 -1.10 -11.67 2.64
N GLN A 177 -0.67 -12.64 3.45
CA GLN A 177 0.13 -13.77 2.95
C GLN A 177 -0.62 -14.65 1.93
N ARG A 178 -1.90 -14.95 2.16
CA ARG A 178 -2.69 -15.80 1.25
C ARG A 178 -2.97 -15.12 -0.08
N LEU A 179 -3.25 -13.82 -0.06
CA LEU A 179 -3.48 -13.04 -1.28
C LEU A 179 -2.18 -12.95 -2.09
N ASP A 180 -1.07 -12.62 -1.43
CA ASP A 180 0.25 -12.55 -2.08
C ASP A 180 0.68 -13.91 -2.68
N TRP A 181 0.40 -15.00 -1.95
CA TRP A 181 0.65 -16.36 -2.44
C TRP A 181 -0.07 -16.65 -3.75
N LYS A 182 -1.31 -16.19 -3.91
CA LYS A 182 -2.09 -16.34 -5.14
C LYS A 182 -1.57 -15.43 -6.26
N LYS A 183 -1.09 -14.22 -5.94
CA LYS A 183 -0.62 -13.25 -6.94
C LYS A 183 0.72 -13.61 -7.57
N GLY A 184 1.64 -14.17 -6.80
CA GLY A 184 2.97 -14.47 -7.35
C GLY A 184 3.97 -15.06 -6.37
N HIS A 185 3.78 -14.82 -5.06
CA HIS A 185 4.77 -15.23 -4.07
C HIS A 185 5.02 -16.74 -4.06
N LYS A 186 4.07 -17.58 -4.53
CA LYS A 186 4.30 -19.02 -4.68
C LYS A 186 5.53 -19.35 -5.53
N THR A 187 5.75 -18.59 -6.60
CA THR A 187 6.90 -18.77 -7.49
C THR A 187 8.13 -18.12 -6.88
N GLU A 188 8.04 -16.85 -6.47
CA GLU A 188 9.15 -16.09 -5.87
C GLU A 188 9.72 -16.76 -4.61
N CYS A 189 8.86 -17.41 -3.82
CA CYS A 189 9.26 -18.12 -2.62
C CYS A 189 10.20 -19.29 -2.95
N LYS A 190 10.02 -19.98 -4.08
CA LYS A 190 10.91 -21.08 -4.48
C LYS A 190 12.28 -20.54 -4.87
N ASP A 191 12.31 -19.47 -5.65
CA ASP A 191 13.55 -18.85 -6.10
C ASP A 191 14.34 -18.27 -4.92
N THR A 192 13.63 -17.63 -3.99
CA THR A 192 14.23 -17.14 -2.74
C THR A 192 14.83 -18.28 -1.92
N MET A 193 14.15 -19.43 -1.82
CA MET A 193 14.67 -20.60 -1.10
C MET A 193 15.94 -21.15 -1.74
N ALA A 194 16.04 -21.17 -3.08
CA ALA A 194 17.24 -21.57 -3.78
C ALA A 194 18.42 -20.64 -3.44
N GLN A 195 18.20 -19.32 -3.53
CA GLN A 195 19.22 -18.32 -3.21
C GLN A 195 19.66 -18.35 -1.73
N VAL A 196 18.72 -18.54 -0.80
CA VAL A 196 19.04 -18.64 0.64
C VAL A 196 19.90 -19.87 0.90
N LYS A 197 19.61 -20.99 0.24
CA LYS A 197 20.39 -22.22 0.36
C LYS A 197 21.82 -22.01 -0.18
N GLU A 198 21.96 -21.48 -1.39
CA GLU A 198 23.28 -21.18 -2.00
C GLU A 198 24.12 -20.26 -1.12
N ARG A 199 23.53 -19.20 -0.55
CA ARG A 199 24.23 -18.29 0.37
C ARG A 199 24.63 -18.94 1.70
N SER A 200 23.82 -19.87 2.21
CA SER A 200 24.15 -20.59 3.45
C SER A 200 25.28 -21.59 3.25
N GLU A 201 25.39 -22.17 2.05
CA GLU A 201 26.46 -23.10 1.69
C GLU A 201 27.77 -22.35 1.40
N ALA A 202 27.71 -21.21 0.71
CA ALA A 202 28.88 -20.37 0.42
C ALA A 202 29.43 -19.60 1.64
N GLY A 203 28.65 -19.43 2.71
CA GLY A 203 29.10 -18.80 3.96
C GLY A 203 29.60 -19.78 5.02
N ALA A 204 29.61 -21.08 4.72
CA ALA A 204 30.09 -22.15 5.60
C ALA A 204 31.50 -22.66 5.22
N GLU A 205 32.08 -22.11 4.15
CA GLU A 205 33.47 -22.29 3.70
C GLU A 205 34.35 -21.11 4.15
#